data_AF-T0YFG0-F1
#
_entry.id   AF-T0YFG0-F1
#
_cell.length_a   1.000
_cell.length_b   1.000
_cell.length_c   1.000
_cell.angle_alpha   90.00
_cell.angle_beta   90.00
_cell.angle_gamma   90.00
#
_symmetry.space_group_name_H-M   'P 1'
#
loop_
_entity.id
_entity.type
_entity.pdbx_description
1 polymer ?
#
loop_
_entity_poly.entity_id
_entity_poly.type
_entity_poly.pdbx_seq_one_letter_code
_entity_poly.pdbx_strand_id
1 'polypeptide(L)'
;MRGHRRILNKLLDRPLWLIPGIVVLLAMGFFAYTHVATGFMPRMDEGGFVLNYHTKPGTSLPESNRELLEIEAILEKDPYVESFSRRTGAG
;
A
#
# COMPACT_ATOMS: atom_id res chain seq x y z
N MET A 1 -7.80 -40.84 26.64
CA MET A 1 -7.03 -39.81 27.38
C MET A 1 -5.67 -40.28 27.97
N ARG A 2 -5.11 -41.46 27.60
CA ARG A 2 -3.83 -41.94 28.16
C ARG A 2 -2.58 -41.51 27.37
N GLY A 3 -2.73 -41.14 26.09
CA GLY A 3 -1.62 -40.69 25.24
C GLY A 3 -1.09 -39.30 25.60
N HIS A 4 -2.00 -38.36 25.90
CA HIS A 4 -1.65 -36.98 26.24
C HIS A 4 -0.72 -36.90 27.47
N ARG A 5 -1.01 -37.69 28.51
CA ARG A 5 -0.21 -37.72 29.75
C ARG A 5 1.19 -38.32 29.55
N ARG A 6 1.38 -39.27 28.62
CA ARG A 6 2.70 -39.84 28.31
C ARG A 6 3.60 -38.86 27.55
N ILE A 7 3.01 -38.12 26.62
CA ILE A 7 3.74 -37.08 25.85
C ILE A 7 4.12 -35.94 26.80
N LEU A 8 3.18 -35.51 27.65
CA LEU A 8 3.42 -34.44 28.62
C LEU A 8 4.49 -34.81 29.64
N ASN A 9 4.45 -36.01 30.23
CA ASN A 9 5.48 -36.45 31.18
C ASN A 9 6.87 -36.56 30.53
N LYS A 10 6.98 -37.11 29.31
CA LYS A 10 8.27 -37.16 28.59
C LYS A 10 8.83 -35.78 28.26
N LEU A 11 7.97 -34.82 27.92
CA LEU A 11 8.38 -33.43 27.67
C LEU A 11 8.83 -32.72 28.97
N LEU A 12 8.14 -32.97 30.08
CA LEU A 12 8.44 -32.39 31.40
C LEU A 12 9.67 -33.01 32.05
N ASP A 13 9.94 -34.30 31.83
CA ASP A 13 11.09 -35.01 32.41
C ASP A 13 12.44 -34.59 31.77
N ARG A 14 12.41 -34.06 30.54
CA ARG A 14 13.58 -33.48 29.88
C ARG A 14 13.23 -32.18 29.16
N PRO A 15 13.10 -31.06 29.88
CA PRO A 15 12.66 -29.78 29.32
C PRO A 15 13.61 -29.25 28.23
N LEU A 16 14.86 -29.71 28.19
CA LEU A 16 15.83 -29.40 27.14
C LEU A 16 15.38 -29.87 25.74
N TRP A 17 14.52 -30.89 25.63
CA TRP A 17 14.01 -31.40 24.34
C TRP A 17 12.98 -30.47 23.70
N LEU A 18 12.43 -29.52 24.46
CA LEU A 18 11.55 -28.48 23.94
C LEU A 18 12.32 -27.36 23.23
N ILE A 19 13.60 -27.18 23.55
CA ILE A 19 14.42 -26.09 23.03
C ILE A 19 14.48 -26.07 21.50
N PRO A 20 14.74 -27.19 20.79
CA PRO A 20 14.77 -27.18 19.32
C PRO A 20 13.43 -26.75 18.71
N GLY A 21 12.31 -27.21 19.28
CA GLY A 21 10.98 -26.83 18.82
C GLY A 21 10.71 -25.33 18.99
N ILE A 22 11.09 -24.77 20.15
CA ILE A 22 10.97 -23.34 20.42
C ILE A 22 11.87 -22.54 19.48
N VAL A 23 13.11 -22.97 19.27
CA VAL A 23 14.07 -22.30 18.38
C VAL A 23 13.57 -22.26 16.94
N VAL A 24 13.04 -23.37 16.43
CA VAL A 24 12.43 -23.41 15.08
C VAL A 24 11.25 -22.45 14.99
N LEU A 25 10.39 -22.43 16.00
CA LEU A 25 9.19 -21.59 16.01
C LEU A 25 9.55 -20.10 16.07
N LEU A 26 10.56 -19.73 16.87
CA LEU A 26 11.12 -18.38 16.93
C LEU A 26 11.80 -17.98 15.62
N ALA A 27 12.58 -18.87 15.01
CA ALA A 27 13.25 -18.61 13.74
C ALA A 27 12.23 -18.38 12.62
N MET A 28 11.17 -19.20 12.55
CA MET A 28 10.07 -19.00 11.61
C MET A 28 9.34 -17.68 11.84
N GLY A 29 9.03 -17.36 13.10
CA GLY A 29 8.39 -16.09 13.45
C GLY A 29 9.24 -14.87 13.08
N PHE A 30 10.55 -14.93 13.34
CA PHE A 30 11.49 -13.89 12.96
C PHE A 30 11.61 -13.73 11.45
N PHE A 31 11.73 -14.85 10.72
CA PHE A 31 11.77 -14.83 9.26
C PHE A 31 10.49 -14.22 8.68
N ALA A 32 9.32 -14.65 9.17
CA ALA A 32 8.04 -14.09 8.76
C ALA A 32 7.97 -12.58 9.04
N TYR A 33 8.38 -12.15 10.25
CA TYR A 33 8.42 -10.74 10.64
C TYR A 33 9.24 -9.87 9.68
N THR A 34 10.41 -10.35 9.24
CA THR A 34 11.25 -9.61 8.27
C THR A 34 10.62 -9.48 6.86
N HIS A 35 9.61 -10.29 6.54
CA HIS A 35 8.94 -10.28 5.25
C HIS A 35 7.58 -9.56 5.28
N VAL A 36 7.10 -9.13 6.44
CA VAL A 36 5.87 -8.34 6.52
C VAL A 36 6.16 -6.92 6.04
N ALA A 37 5.49 -6.53 4.96
CA ALA A 37 5.58 -5.17 4.44
C ALA A 37 5.13 -4.16 5.50
N THR A 38 6.03 -3.27 5.89
CA THR A 38 5.74 -2.18 6.83
C THR A 38 5.19 -0.98 6.07
N GLY A 39 4.05 -0.45 6.51
CA GLY A 39 3.48 0.77 5.95
C GLY A 39 2.51 1.38 6.95
N PHE A 40 2.44 2.71 7.01
CA PHE A 40 1.50 3.43 7.88
C PHE A 40 0.04 3.17 7.47
N MET A 41 -0.19 3.05 6.16
CA MET A 41 -1.47 2.65 5.59
C MET A 41 -1.23 1.76 4.36
N PRO A 42 -2.11 0.77 4.10
CA PRO A 42 -2.14 0.06 2.83
C PRO A 42 -2.30 1.06 1.68
N ARG A 43 -1.76 0.73 0.50
CA ARG A 43 -2.09 1.49 -0.72
C ARG A 43 -3.60 1.40 -0.93
N MET A 44 -4.28 2.52 -0.76
CA MET A 44 -5.69 2.67 -1.06
C MET A 44 -5.81 3.15 -2.49
N ASP A 45 -6.37 2.31 -3.36
CA ASP A 45 -6.68 2.69 -4.73
C ASP A 45 -8.01 3.44 -4.71
N GLU A 46 -7.95 4.75 -4.48
CA GLU A 46 -9.14 5.63 -4.42
C GLU A 46 -9.71 5.95 -5.82
N GLY A 47 -9.15 5.38 -6.89
CA GLY A 47 -9.60 5.60 -8.27
C GLY A 47 -9.33 7.01 -8.82
N GLY A 48 -8.71 7.90 -8.03
CA GLY A 48 -8.34 9.25 -8.44
C GLY A 48 -6.88 9.40 -8.84
N PHE A 49 -6.61 10.37 -9.70
CA PHE A 49 -5.25 10.80 -10.06
C PHE A 49 -5.17 12.33 -10.09
N VAL A 50 -3.95 12.86 -9.91
CA VAL A 50 -3.70 14.31 -9.96
C VAL A 50 -2.80 14.63 -11.15
N LEU A 51 -3.25 15.54 -12.01
CA LEU A 51 -2.49 16.03 -13.16
C LEU A 51 -1.97 17.45 -12.88
N ASN A 52 -0.66 17.59 -12.69
CA ASN A 52 0.00 18.88 -12.52
C ASN A 52 0.61 19.33 -13.86
N TYR A 53 0.09 20.42 -14.42
CA TYR A 53 0.56 21.00 -15.68
C TYR A 53 1.33 22.30 -15.43
N HIS A 54 2.36 22.57 -16.24
CA HIS A 54 3.12 23.81 -16.21
C HIS A 54 3.25 24.35 -17.63
N THR A 55 2.74 25.55 -17.88
CA THR A 55 2.90 26.24 -19.16
C THR A 55 4.24 26.97 -19.22
N LYS A 56 4.72 27.29 -20.43
CA LYS A 56 6.01 27.98 -20.59
C LYS A 56 5.95 29.36 -19.94
N PRO A 57 7.05 29.86 -19.33
CA PRO A 57 7.11 31.22 -18.79
C PRO A 57 6.73 32.25 -19.87
N GLY A 58 5.83 33.18 -19.53
CA GLY A 58 5.31 34.18 -20.48
C GLY A 58 4.10 33.72 -21.31
N THR A 59 3.58 32.50 -21.10
CA THR A 59 2.28 32.09 -21.65
C THR A 59 1.18 32.91 -21.01
N SER A 60 0.29 33.48 -21.83
CA SER A 60 -0.83 34.26 -21.33
C SER A 60 -1.83 33.35 -20.60
N LEU A 61 -2.56 33.92 -19.63
CA LEU A 61 -3.66 33.21 -18.94
C LEU A 61 -4.71 32.65 -19.93
N PRO A 62 -5.14 33.40 -20.98
CA PRO A 62 -6.05 32.87 -21.99
C PRO A 62 -5.51 31.64 -22.71
N GLU A 63 -4.23 31.62 -23.06
CA GLU A 63 -3.64 30.49 -23.78
C GLU A 63 -3.52 29.26 -22.89
N SER A 64 -3.13 29.44 -21.62
CA SER A 64 -3.11 28.35 -20.64
C SER A 64 -4.51 27.78 -20.41
N ASN A 65 -5.55 28.63 -20.42
CA ASN A 65 -6.93 28.19 -20.33
C ASN A 65 -7.40 27.43 -21.58
N ARG A 66 -6.92 27.78 -22.78
CA ARG A 66 -7.23 27.05 -24.02
C ARG A 66 -6.72 25.61 -23.96
N GLU A 67 -5.46 25.42 -23.57
CA GLU A 67 -4.86 24.09 -23.39
C GLU A 67 -5.61 23.25 -22.34
N LEU A 68 -6.07 23.89 -21.27
CA LEU A 68 -6.84 23.21 -20.23
C LEU A 68 -8.22 22.77 -20.68
N LEU A 69 -8.91 23.58 -21.48
CA LEU A 69 -10.20 23.21 -22.05
C LEU A 69 -10.08 21.97 -22.96
N GLU A 70 -8.94 21.81 -23.65
CA GLU A 70 -8.69 20.61 -24.45
C GLU A 70 -8.54 19.36 -23.58
N ILE A 71 -7.83 19.46 -22.46
CA ILE A 71 -7.70 18.37 -21.48
C ILE A 71 -9.07 18.02 -20.88
N GLU A 72 -9.89 19.01 -20.52
CA GLU A 72 -11.24 18.78 -20.00
C GLU A 72 -12.14 18.07 -21.01
N ALA A 73 -12.07 18.47 -22.29
CA ALA A 73 -12.85 17.82 -23.34
C ALA A 73 -12.42 16.36 -23.60
N ILE A 74 -11.19 15.99 -23.27
CA ILE A 74 -10.72 14.59 -23.31
C ILE A 74 -11.28 13.82 -22.11
N LEU A 75 -11.18 14.39 -20.91
CA LEU A 75 -11.68 13.76 -19.67
C LEU A 75 -13.20 13.57 -19.69
N GLU A 76 -13.96 14.53 -20.23
CA GLU A 76 -15.43 14.44 -20.35
C GLU A 76 -15.89 13.33 -21.31
N LYS A 77 -15.05 12.96 -22.28
CA LYS A 77 -15.33 11.86 -23.21
C LYS A 77 -15.01 10.48 -22.63
N ASP A 78 -14.32 10.42 -21.50
CA ASP A 78 -13.95 9.16 -20.86
C ASP A 78 -15.08 8.70 -19.92
N PRO A 79 -15.78 7.59 -20.21
CA PRO A 79 -16.86 7.09 -19.36
C PRO A 79 -16.38 6.59 -17.98
N TYR A 80 -15.07 6.47 -17.76
CA TYR A 80 -14.48 6.07 -16.48
C TYR A 80 -14.13 7.26 -15.56
N VAL A 81 -14.36 8.49 -16.00
CA VAL A 81 -14.14 9.71 -15.22
C VAL A 81 -15.49 10.24 -14.70
N GLU A 82 -15.76 10.06 -13.40
CA GLU A 82 -17.01 10.51 -12.78
C GLU A 82 -17.02 12.02 -12.50
N SER A 83 -15.91 12.56 -12.00
CA SER A 83 -15.77 13.98 -11.69
C SER A 83 -14.31 14.41 -11.71
N PHE A 84 -14.06 15.68 -12.02
CA PHE A 84 -12.75 16.30 -11.94
C PHE A 84 -12.86 17.72 -11.38
N SER A 85 -11.79 18.20 -10.76
CA SER A 85 -11.69 19.58 -10.28
C SER A 85 -10.42 20.21 -10.82
N ARG A 86 -10.54 21.44 -11.32
CA ARG A 86 -9.42 22.21 -11.87
C ARG A 86 -9.12 23.42 -11.01
N ARG A 87 -7.82 23.73 -10.85
CA ARG A 87 -7.34 24.98 -10.28
C ARG A 87 -6.25 25.56 -11.18
N THR A 88 -6.50 26.73 -11.75
CA THR A 88 -5.53 27.44 -12.60
C THR A 88 -5.02 28.67 -11.87
N GLY A 89 -3.72 28.71 -11.59
CA GLY A 89 -3.04 29.87 -11.02
C GLY A 89 -2.23 30.60 -12.09
N ALA A 90 -2.02 31.90 -11.88
CA ALA A 90 -1.00 32.67 -12.61
C ALA A 90 0.32 32.53 -11.83
N GLY A 91 1.34 31.94 -12.46
CA GLY A 91 2.72 31.91 -11.97
C GLY A 91 3.58 32.94 -12.68
#